data_AF-A0A139DP80-F1
#
_entry.id   AF-A0A139DP80-F1
#
_cell.length_a   1.000
_cell.length_b   1.000
_cell.length_c   1.000
_cell.angle_alpha   90.00
_cell.angle_beta   90.00
_cell.angle_gamma   90.00
#
_symmetry.space_group_name_H-M   'P 1'
#
loop_
_entity.id
_entity.type
_entity.pdbx_description
1 polymer ?
#
loop_
_entity_poly.entity_id
_entity_poly.type
_entity_poly.pdbx_seq_one_letter_code
_entity_poly.pdbx_strand_id
1 'polypeptide(L)'
;MELNTSTLTPLQRQMAERLKVSTLTPGFYQPSASVREGIHRVVMAGDTPVLAVGPDNCPYSEKQAEALAKSPKLAKALRTMGFEGDLSATTKKGADLGLPDTCAAMIVKPTGEVVEGTSLDKQQVHQMNSFVTLPPEKGQTLAALICTDNELLHILDPWAPALPTSGA
;
A
#
# COMPACT_ATOMS: atom_id res chain seq x y z
N MET A 1 -12.44 -17.23 -15.47
CA MET A 1 -13.08 -16.23 -16.35
C MET A 1 -11.97 -15.28 -16.75
N GLU A 2 -11.49 -15.37 -17.99
CA GLU A 2 -10.41 -14.49 -18.47
C GLU A 2 -10.94 -13.05 -18.56
N LEU A 3 -10.25 -12.09 -17.94
CA LEU A 3 -10.55 -10.67 -18.10
C LEU A 3 -10.59 -10.36 -19.60
N ASN A 4 -11.76 -9.97 -20.11
CA ASN A 4 -11.91 -9.54 -21.49
C ASN A 4 -11.25 -8.15 -21.65
N THR A 5 -9.92 -8.15 -21.79
CA THR A 5 -9.05 -6.95 -21.84
C THR A 5 -9.29 -6.07 -23.06
N SER A 6 -10.11 -6.53 -24.00
CA SER A 6 -10.50 -5.80 -25.21
C SER A 6 -11.27 -4.50 -24.93
N THR A 7 -11.82 -4.33 -23.73
CA THR A 7 -12.55 -3.11 -23.29
C THR A 7 -11.74 -2.15 -22.44
N LEU A 8 -10.53 -2.54 -21.99
CA LEU A 8 -9.70 -1.72 -21.13
C LEU A 8 -8.98 -0.63 -21.94
N THR A 9 -8.95 0.58 -21.38
CA THR A 9 -8.10 1.66 -21.91
C THR A 9 -6.62 1.25 -21.84
N PRO A 10 -5.73 1.86 -22.65
CA PRO A 10 -4.30 1.55 -22.61
C PRO A 10 -3.70 1.65 -21.20
N LEU A 11 -4.11 2.67 -20.42
CA LEU A 11 -3.71 2.85 -19.03
C LEU A 11 -4.21 1.71 -18.13
N GLN A 12 -5.46 1.29 -18.27
CA GLN A 12 -6.02 0.18 -17.48
C GLN A 12 -5.33 -1.14 -17.80
N ARG A 13 -4.98 -1.40 -19.06
CA ARG A 13 -4.20 -2.60 -19.43
C ARG A 13 -2.81 -2.58 -18.78
N GLN A 14 -2.13 -1.44 -18.87
CA GLN A 14 -0.81 -1.29 -18.26
C GLN A 14 -0.85 -1.49 -16.74
N MET A 15 -1.85 -0.93 -16.06
CA MET A 15 -2.03 -1.15 -14.63
C MET A 15 -2.31 -2.62 -14.32
N ALA A 16 -3.16 -3.29 -15.10
CA ALA A 16 -3.47 -4.70 -14.92
C ALA A 16 -2.23 -5.59 -15.14
N GLU A 17 -1.41 -5.31 -16.14
CA GLU A 17 -0.14 -6.01 -16.39
C GLU A 17 0.85 -5.85 -15.23
N ARG A 18 0.99 -4.62 -14.71
CA ARG A 18 1.84 -4.36 -13.55
C ARG A 18 1.32 -5.08 -12.31
N LEU A 19 0.02 -5.02 -12.04
CA LEU A 19 -0.57 -5.73 -10.91
C LEU A 19 -0.43 -7.25 -11.02
N LYS A 20 -0.41 -7.84 -12.22
CA LYS A 20 -0.16 -9.28 -12.39
C LYS A 20 1.25 -9.69 -11.96
N VAL A 21 2.25 -8.84 -12.22
CA VAL A 21 3.66 -9.12 -11.92
C VAL A 21 4.03 -8.69 -10.49
N SER A 22 3.30 -7.75 -9.90
CA SER A 22 3.52 -7.27 -8.55
C SER A 22 3.33 -8.37 -7.50
N THR A 23 4.21 -8.42 -6.51
CA THR A 23 4.09 -9.23 -5.30
C THR A 23 3.12 -8.62 -4.29
N LEU A 24 2.70 -7.38 -4.52
CA LEU A 24 1.68 -6.69 -3.72
C LEU A 24 0.42 -6.44 -4.55
N THR A 25 -0.73 -6.59 -3.91
CA THR A 25 -2.01 -6.19 -4.48
C THR A 25 -2.75 -5.27 -3.52
N PRO A 26 -3.50 -4.27 -4.02
CA PRO A 26 -4.44 -3.55 -3.20
C PRO A 26 -5.52 -4.49 -2.68
N GLY A 27 -5.93 -4.30 -1.44
CA GLY A 27 -7.12 -4.93 -0.89
C GLY A 27 -7.58 -4.23 0.37
N PHE A 28 -8.38 -4.93 1.17
CA PHE A 28 -8.96 -4.40 2.38
C PHE A 28 -8.53 -5.21 3.60
N TYR A 29 -8.38 -4.51 4.70
CA TYR A 29 -7.99 -5.09 5.98
C TYR A 29 -8.88 -4.55 7.09
N GLN A 30 -9.32 -5.43 7.98
CA GLN A 30 -10.02 -5.05 9.21
C GLN A 30 -9.03 -5.08 10.38
N PRO A 31 -8.65 -3.93 10.95
CA PRO A 31 -7.68 -3.88 12.05
C PRO A 31 -8.16 -4.62 13.28
N SER A 32 -7.38 -5.62 13.71
CA SER A 32 -7.59 -6.32 14.97
C SER A 32 -7.34 -5.41 16.18
N ALA A 33 -7.77 -5.83 17.37
CA ALA A 33 -7.49 -5.11 18.61
C ALA A 33 -5.97 -4.91 18.80
N SER A 34 -5.14 -5.92 18.51
CA SER A 34 -3.69 -5.81 18.61
C SER A 34 -3.10 -4.74 17.68
N VAL A 35 -3.65 -4.56 16.48
CA VAL A 35 -3.22 -3.47 15.58
C VAL A 35 -3.68 -2.11 16.13
N ARG A 36 -4.89 -2.01 16.67
CA ARG A 36 -5.40 -0.77 17.25
C ARG A 36 -4.66 -0.37 18.53
N GLU A 37 -4.16 -1.33 19.31
CA GLU A 37 -3.46 -1.06 20.57
C GLU A 37 -1.94 -0.97 20.41
N GLY A 38 -1.39 -1.61 19.38
CA GLY A 38 0.04 -1.68 19.10
C GLY A 38 0.64 -0.35 18.68
N ILE A 39 1.98 -0.31 18.65
CA ILE A 39 2.76 0.84 18.23
C ILE A 39 3.36 0.55 16.85
N HIS A 40 3.22 1.48 15.92
CA HIS A 40 3.56 1.28 14.51
C HIS A 40 4.57 2.32 14.03
N ARG A 41 5.38 1.94 13.04
CA ARG A 41 6.08 2.89 12.18
C ARG A 41 5.13 3.41 11.11
N VAL A 42 5.09 4.73 11.00
CA VAL A 42 4.08 5.45 10.22
C VAL A 42 4.74 6.52 9.37
N VAL A 43 4.27 6.64 8.14
CA VAL A 43 4.55 7.77 7.26
C VAL A 43 3.45 8.80 7.48
N MET A 44 3.85 10.03 7.74
CA MET A 44 2.99 11.20 7.90
C MET A 44 3.12 12.10 6.68
N ALA A 45 2.03 12.77 6.30
CA ALA A 45 2.04 13.94 5.43
C ALA A 45 1.59 15.15 6.27
N GLY A 46 2.54 16.01 6.63
CA GLY A 46 2.32 16.98 7.71
C GLY A 46 1.93 16.25 9.00
N ASP A 47 0.77 16.61 9.56
CA ASP A 47 0.23 15.99 10.78
C ASP A 47 -0.70 14.80 10.52
N THR A 48 -0.93 14.44 9.24
CA THR A 48 -1.86 13.37 8.87
C THR A 48 -1.13 12.04 8.68
N PRO A 49 -1.46 10.96 9.41
CA PRO A 49 -0.93 9.64 9.12
C PRO A 49 -1.48 9.18 7.77
N VAL A 50 -0.61 8.72 6.87
CA VAL A 50 -1.01 8.22 5.54
C VAL A 50 -0.77 6.73 5.38
N LEU A 51 0.24 6.17 6.05
CA LEU A 51 0.58 4.76 5.90
C LEU A 51 1.24 4.21 7.17
N ALA A 52 0.79 3.05 7.63
CA ALA A 52 1.47 2.26 8.65
C ALA A 52 2.14 1.05 8.01
N VAL A 53 3.46 0.95 8.16
CA VAL A 53 4.30 -0.08 7.51
C VAL A 53 4.67 -1.24 8.43
N GLY A 54 4.10 -1.26 9.64
CA GLY A 54 4.25 -2.36 10.59
C GLY A 54 4.70 -1.91 11.99
N PRO A 55 5.05 -2.86 12.86
CA PRO A 55 5.39 -2.61 14.26
C PRO A 55 6.64 -1.73 14.45
N ASP A 56 6.69 -0.96 15.54
CA ASP A 56 7.81 -0.07 15.87
C ASP A 56 9.15 -0.79 16.12
N ASN A 57 9.07 -2.02 16.64
CA ASN A 57 10.17 -2.90 17.00
C ASN A 57 10.69 -3.74 15.82
N CYS A 58 10.19 -3.51 14.60
CA CYS A 58 10.64 -4.18 13.39
C CYS A 58 11.62 -3.28 12.61
N PRO A 59 12.91 -3.65 12.49
CA PRO A 59 13.88 -2.86 11.74
C PRO A 59 13.53 -2.70 10.25
N TYR A 60 12.77 -3.65 9.68
CA TYR A 60 12.27 -3.53 8.31
C TYR A 60 11.23 -2.43 8.19
N SER A 61 10.28 -2.37 9.14
CA SER A 61 9.25 -1.33 9.17
C SER A 61 9.85 0.07 9.38
N GLU A 62 10.91 0.20 10.18
CA GLU A 62 11.63 1.48 10.31
C GLU A 62 12.25 1.92 8.98
N LYS A 63 13.03 1.04 8.34
CA LYS A 63 13.65 1.32 7.04
C LYS A 63 12.62 1.65 5.95
N GLN A 64 11.51 0.91 5.92
CA GLN A 64 10.41 1.15 4.99
C GLN A 64 9.80 2.54 5.20
N ALA A 65 9.47 2.90 6.44
CA ALA A 65 8.89 4.21 6.76
C ALA A 65 9.83 5.35 6.37
N GLU A 66 11.12 5.23 6.70
CA GLU A 66 12.12 6.24 6.36
C GLU A 66 12.32 6.39 4.85
N ALA A 67 12.37 5.28 4.11
CA ALA A 67 12.52 5.31 2.66
C ALA A 67 11.29 5.90 1.97
N LEU A 68 10.08 5.54 2.42
CA LEU A 68 8.83 6.11 1.91
C LEU A 68 8.74 7.61 2.23
N ALA A 69 9.10 8.04 3.44
CA ALA A 69 9.10 9.44 3.83
C ALA A 69 10.08 10.29 2.99
N LYS A 70 11.11 9.68 2.39
CA LYS A 70 12.06 10.36 1.50
C LYS A 70 11.66 10.26 0.02
N SER A 71 10.62 9.51 -0.34
CA SER A 71 10.27 9.29 -1.75
C SER A 71 9.58 10.52 -2.36
N PRO A 72 10.17 11.16 -3.39
CA PRO A 72 9.54 12.28 -4.09
C PRO A 72 8.27 11.86 -4.82
N LYS A 73 8.19 10.59 -5.27
CA LYS A 73 7.01 10.04 -5.94
C LYS A 73 5.82 9.94 -5.00
N LEU A 74 6.04 9.41 -3.80
CA LEU A 74 4.99 9.33 -2.78
C LEU A 74 4.52 10.75 -2.39
N ALA A 75 5.45 11.67 -2.17
CA ALA A 75 5.12 13.06 -1.85
C ALA A 75 4.27 13.72 -2.96
N LYS A 76 4.64 13.54 -4.22
CA LYS A 76 3.88 14.06 -5.37
C LYS A 76 2.47 13.46 -5.46
N ALA A 77 2.34 12.16 -5.21
CA ALA A 77 1.04 11.49 -5.24
C ALA A 77 0.12 12.00 -4.11
N LEU A 78 0.64 12.08 -2.89
CA LEU A 78 -0.12 12.58 -1.74
C LEU A 78 -0.56 14.04 -1.93
N ARG A 79 0.30 14.89 -2.50
CA ARG A 79 -0.09 16.27 -2.88
C ARG A 79 -1.22 16.30 -3.90
N THR A 80 -1.17 15.43 -4.93
CA THR A 80 -2.26 15.29 -5.91
C THR A 80 -3.58 14.83 -5.25
N MET A 81 -3.50 14.06 -4.17
CA MET A 81 -4.65 13.61 -3.37
C MET A 81 -5.14 14.65 -2.34
N GLY A 82 -4.52 15.84 -2.32
CA GLY A 82 -4.87 16.97 -1.45
C GLY A 82 -4.24 16.91 -0.05
N PHE A 83 -3.19 16.12 0.16
CA PHE A 83 -2.43 16.16 1.40
C PHE A 83 -1.32 17.20 1.32
N GLU A 84 -1.24 18.05 2.32
CA GLU A 84 -0.24 19.11 2.43
C GLU A 84 0.85 18.75 3.45
N GLY A 85 1.99 19.43 3.36
CA GLY A 85 3.13 19.22 4.23
C GLY A 85 4.20 18.28 3.66
N ASP A 86 5.32 18.22 4.38
CA ASP A 86 6.42 17.32 4.08
C ASP A 86 6.15 15.92 4.63
N LEU A 87 6.75 14.93 3.98
CA LEU A 87 6.66 13.55 4.45
C LEU A 87 7.66 13.32 5.58
N SER A 88 7.22 12.61 6.61
CA SER A 88 8.08 12.21 7.72
C SER A 88 7.77 10.79 8.18
N ALA A 89 8.78 10.12 8.72
CA ALA A 89 8.63 8.83 9.38
C ALA A 89 8.58 9.06 10.89
N THR A 90 7.59 8.46 11.55
CA THR A 90 7.43 8.56 13.00
C THR A 90 6.85 7.28 13.57
N THR A 91 6.64 7.28 14.88
CA THR A 91 6.02 6.19 15.61
C THR A 91 4.70 6.68 16.21
N LYS A 92 3.63 5.89 16.04
CA LYS A 92 2.30 6.20 16.55
C LYS A 92 1.64 4.97 17.12
N LYS A 93 0.84 5.14 18.17
CA LYS A 93 -0.05 4.09 18.65
C LYS A 93 -1.20 3.91 17.66
N GLY A 94 -1.64 2.69 17.43
CA GLY A 94 -2.74 2.39 16.50
C GLY A 94 -4.03 3.16 16.81
N ALA A 95 -4.28 3.42 18.10
CA ALA A 95 -5.44 4.18 18.58
C ALA A 95 -5.41 5.65 18.11
N ASP A 96 -4.22 6.20 17.88
CA ASP A 96 -4.03 7.59 17.43
C ASP A 96 -4.08 7.73 15.91
N LEU A 97 -4.19 6.62 15.17
CA LEU A 97 -4.20 6.63 13.70
C LEU A 97 -5.57 6.88 13.10
N GLY A 98 -6.63 6.92 13.91
CA GLY A 98 -8.00 7.12 13.42
C GLY A 98 -8.46 6.00 12.47
N LEU A 99 -8.03 4.75 12.71
CA LEU A 99 -8.28 3.65 11.80
C LEU A 99 -9.79 3.36 11.65
N PRO A 100 -10.35 3.40 10.42
CA PRO A 100 -11.71 2.95 10.18
C PRO A 100 -11.86 1.44 10.47
N ASP A 101 -13.10 0.94 10.49
CA ASP A 101 -13.38 -0.49 10.67
C ASP A 101 -12.74 -1.34 9.56
N THR A 102 -12.70 -0.79 8.34
CA THR A 102 -12.02 -1.37 7.18
C THR A 102 -11.09 -0.34 6.56
N CYS A 103 -9.82 -0.71 6.43
CA CYS A 103 -8.76 0.09 5.83
C CYS A 103 -8.38 -0.47 4.45
N ALA A 104 -7.89 0.37 3.55
CA ALA A 104 -7.15 -0.13 2.39
C ALA A 104 -5.78 -0.67 2.85
N ALA A 105 -5.28 -1.70 2.19
CA ALA A 105 -4.02 -2.34 2.54
C ALA A 105 -3.26 -2.82 1.30
N MET A 106 -1.96 -3.05 1.47
CA MET A 106 -1.13 -3.76 0.52
C MET A 106 -0.91 -5.18 1.04
N ILE A 107 -1.41 -6.11 0.24
CA ILE A 107 -1.54 -7.51 0.56
C ILE A 107 -0.51 -8.29 -0.24
N VAL A 108 0.30 -9.13 0.42
CA VAL A 108 1.28 -9.98 -0.25
C VAL A 108 0.54 -11.09 -1.02
N LYS A 109 0.88 -11.25 -2.29
CA LYS A 109 0.39 -12.34 -3.13
C LYS A 109 1.52 -12.99 -3.94
N PRO A 110 1.37 -14.26 -4.31
CA PRO A 110 2.23 -14.87 -5.33
C PRO A 110 2.15 -14.08 -6.64
N THR A 111 3.30 -13.87 -7.29
CA THR A 111 3.38 -13.24 -8.62
C THR A 111 2.61 -14.07 -9.64
N GLY A 112 1.82 -13.43 -10.52
CA GLY A 112 1.01 -14.10 -11.54
C GLY A 112 -0.44 -14.34 -11.13
N GLU A 113 -0.81 -14.15 -9.86
CA GLU A 113 -2.19 -14.29 -9.40
C GLU A 113 -2.95 -12.96 -9.44
N VAL A 114 -4.18 -13.00 -9.94
CA VAL A 114 -5.15 -11.89 -9.85
C VAL A 114 -5.98 -12.14 -8.59
N VAL A 115 -5.76 -11.34 -7.54
CA VAL A 115 -6.59 -11.40 -6.34
C VAL A 115 -7.81 -10.51 -6.58
N GLU A 116 -8.95 -11.13 -6.86
CA GLU A 116 -10.24 -10.42 -6.98
C GLU A 116 -10.76 -10.08 -5.58
N GLY A 117 -10.78 -8.78 -5.25
CA GLY A 117 -11.79 -8.14 -4.40
C GLY A 117 -12.20 -8.81 -3.08
N THR A 118 -11.34 -9.61 -2.45
CA THR A 118 -11.72 -10.32 -1.23
C THR A 118 -11.55 -9.44 -0.01
N SER A 119 -12.66 -9.22 0.69
CA SER A 119 -12.63 -9.06 2.15
C SER A 119 -11.85 -10.24 2.69
N LEU A 120 -10.77 -9.99 3.45
CA LEU A 120 -9.94 -11.03 4.07
C LEU A 120 -10.73 -11.73 5.19
N ASP A 121 -11.75 -12.49 4.83
CA ASP A 121 -12.35 -13.48 5.72
C ASP A 121 -11.42 -14.69 5.77
N LYS A 122 -10.70 -14.77 6.89
CA LYS A 122 -10.20 -15.99 7.54
C LYS A 122 -10.03 -17.21 6.61
N GLN A 123 -8.90 -17.32 5.89
CA GLN A 123 -8.15 -18.60 5.69
C GLN A 123 -7.17 -18.64 4.51
N GLN A 124 -7.00 -17.60 3.70
CA GLN A 124 -5.89 -17.58 2.75
C GLN A 124 -4.85 -16.54 3.17
N VAL A 125 -3.66 -17.05 3.48
CA VAL A 125 -2.51 -16.35 4.05
C VAL A 125 -1.95 -15.41 2.99
N HIS A 126 -2.64 -14.30 2.79
CA HIS A 126 -2.00 -13.13 2.26
C HIS A 126 -1.48 -12.32 3.45
N GLN A 127 -0.17 -12.35 3.66
CA GLN A 127 0.44 -11.56 4.72
C GLN A 127 0.22 -10.07 4.40
N MET A 128 -0.25 -9.30 5.38
CA MET A 128 -0.34 -7.86 5.24
C MET A 128 1.06 -7.27 5.41
N ASN A 129 1.55 -6.55 4.41
CA ASN A 129 2.84 -5.88 4.51
C ASN A 129 2.67 -4.49 5.15
N SER A 130 1.60 -3.77 4.79
CA SER A 130 1.31 -2.43 5.31
C SER A 130 -0.17 -2.09 5.11
N PHE A 131 -0.70 -1.17 5.91
CA PHE A 131 -2.06 -0.66 5.74
C PHE A 131 -2.09 0.86 5.64
N VAL A 132 -3.06 1.34 4.87
CA VAL A 132 -3.29 2.76 4.61
C VAL A 132 -4.28 3.28 5.63
N THR A 133 -3.90 4.35 6.34
CA THR A 133 -4.70 4.96 7.41
C THR A 133 -5.77 5.92 6.88
N LEU A 134 -5.81 6.13 5.56
CA LEU A 134 -6.73 7.03 4.88
C LEU A 134 -8.11 6.39 4.68
N PRO A 135 -9.17 7.21 4.45
CA PRO A 135 -10.48 6.71 4.06
C PRO A 135 -10.41 5.77 2.85
N PRO A 136 -11.29 4.75 2.73
CA PRO A 136 -11.19 3.69 1.74
C PRO A 136 -10.91 4.14 0.31
N GLU A 137 -11.60 5.15 -0.20
CA GLU A 137 -11.45 5.64 -1.58
C GLU A 137 -10.04 6.20 -1.86
N LYS A 138 -9.53 7.04 -0.96
CA LYS A 138 -8.16 7.58 -1.03
C LYS A 138 -7.15 6.47 -0.76
N GLY A 139 -7.46 5.58 0.19
CA GLY A 139 -6.58 4.50 0.59
C GLY A 139 -6.33 3.49 -0.53
N GLN A 140 -7.37 3.12 -1.28
CA GLN A 140 -7.26 2.25 -2.45
C GLN A 140 -6.39 2.87 -3.55
N THR A 141 -6.59 4.17 -3.81
CA THR A 141 -5.79 4.90 -4.79
C THR A 141 -4.30 4.85 -4.44
N LEU A 142 -3.98 5.10 -3.17
CA LEU A 142 -2.60 5.04 -2.68
C LEU A 142 -2.02 3.62 -2.73
N ALA A 143 -2.79 2.62 -2.29
CA ALA A 143 -2.37 1.21 -2.34
C ALA A 143 -2.11 0.77 -3.79
N ALA A 144 -2.99 1.12 -4.73
CA ALA A 144 -2.81 0.82 -6.15
C ALA A 144 -1.55 1.47 -6.74
N LEU A 145 -1.27 2.73 -6.38
CA LEU A 145 -0.05 3.40 -6.78
C LEU A 145 1.19 2.65 -6.27
N ILE A 146 1.23 2.31 -4.99
CA ILE A 146 2.38 1.62 -4.39
C ILE A 146 2.59 0.24 -5.05
N CYS A 147 1.51 -0.51 -5.29
CA CYS A 147 1.59 -1.83 -5.91
C CYS A 147 1.98 -1.78 -7.41
N THR A 148 1.93 -0.62 -8.07
CA THR A 148 2.19 -0.48 -9.52
C THR A 148 3.34 0.46 -9.88
N ASP A 149 4.01 1.06 -8.90
CA ASP A 149 5.24 1.81 -9.08
C ASP A 149 6.43 0.99 -8.60
N ASN A 150 7.43 0.81 -9.46
CA ASN A 150 8.62 0.00 -9.14
C ASN A 150 9.35 0.50 -7.89
N GLU A 151 9.55 1.81 -7.75
CA GLU A 151 10.31 2.35 -6.64
C GLU A 151 9.57 2.14 -5.33
N LEU A 152 8.27 2.45 -5.30
CA LEU A 152 7.45 2.32 -4.09
C LEU A 152 7.24 0.85 -3.70
N LEU A 153 7.01 -0.03 -4.69
CA LEU A 153 6.91 -1.46 -4.48
C LEU A 153 8.18 -2.01 -3.82
N HIS A 154 9.37 -1.69 -4.36
CA HIS A 154 10.62 -2.22 -3.86
C HIS A 154 11.03 -1.68 -2.49
N ILE A 155 10.48 -0.53 -2.07
CA ILE A 155 10.65 -0.09 -0.68
C ILE A 155 9.96 -1.09 0.26
N LEU A 156 8.76 -1.55 -0.09
CA LEU A 156 7.98 -2.47 0.74
C LEU A 156 8.34 -3.94 0.55
N ASP A 157 8.74 -4.33 -0.65
CA ASP A 157 9.23 -5.66 -1.00
C ASP A 157 10.50 -5.55 -1.85
N PRO A 158 11.70 -5.53 -1.22
CA PRO A 158 12.98 -5.39 -1.93
C PRO A 158 13.29 -6.50 -2.93
N TRP A 159 12.56 -7.63 -2.86
CA TRP A 159 12.74 -8.78 -3.74
C TRP A 159 11.67 -8.88 -4.83
N ALA A 160 10.76 -7.91 -4.90
CA ALA A 160 9.77 -7.86 -5.95
C ALA A 160 10.45 -7.87 -7.34
N PRO A 161 9.86 -8.53 -8.35
CA PRO A 161 10.35 -8.41 -9.71
C PRO A 161 10.13 -6.98 -10.22
N ALA A 162 10.98 -6.55 -11.14
CA ALA A 162 10.76 -5.30 -11.85
C ALA A 162 9.44 -5.35 -12.63
N LEU A 163 8.55 -4.41 -12.33
CA LEU A 163 7.31 -4.20 -13.06
C LEU A 163 7.62 -3.73 -14.49
N PRO A 164 6.81 -4.13 -15.48
CA PRO A 164 6.99 -3.71 -16.86
C PRO A 164 6.92 -2.17 -16.97
N THR A 165 7.98 -1.59 -17.53
CA THR A 165 8.00 -0.18 -17.92
C THR A 165 7.03 0.03 -19.06
N SER A 166 6.42 1.21 -19.15
CA SER A 166 5.68 1.59 -20.35
C SER A 166 6.58 1.36 -21.56
N GLY A 167 6.11 0.59 -22.54
CA GLY A 167 6.68 0.65 -23.88
C GLY A 167 6.67 2.11 -24.34
N ALA A 168 7.78 2.52 -24.94
CA ALA A 168 7.90 3.77 -25.69
C ALA A 168 6.95 3.77 -26.89
#